data_AF-A0A7C6FNV6-F1
#
_entry.id   AF-A0A7C6FNV6-F1
#
_cell.length_a   1.000
_cell.length_b   1.000
_cell.length_c   1.000
_cell.angle_alpha   90.00
_cell.angle_beta   90.00
_cell.angle_gamma   90.00
#
_symmetry.space_group_name_H-M   'P 1'
#
loop_
_entity.id
_entity.type
_entity.pdbx_description
1 polymer ?
#
loop_
_entity_poly.entity_id
_entity_poly.type
_entity_poly.pdbx_seq_one_letter_code
_entity_poly.pdbx_strand_id
1 'polypeptide(L)'
;MNTPRTRNGFKTIWSVLRLIGAAPGLMIAASSEYRRFRKTFIAHAVSGGLPPEAAEEIAKRYKPTKLIRSIPGVNNNNTDTVS
;
A
#
# COMPACT_ATOMS: atom_id res chain seq x y z
N MET A 1 -9.11 -30.21 -34.61
CA MET A 1 -10.00 -29.20 -33.98
C MET A 1 -9.09 -28.16 -33.33
N ASN A 2 -8.87 -27.04 -34.01
CA ASN A 2 -7.85 -26.04 -33.62
C ASN A 2 -8.44 -25.07 -32.60
N THR A 3 -7.81 -24.94 -31.42
CA THR A 3 -8.09 -23.84 -30.49
C THR A 3 -7.30 -22.60 -30.90
N PRO A 4 -7.94 -21.49 -31.30
CA PRO A 4 -7.22 -20.23 -31.45
C PRO A 4 -6.98 -19.64 -30.05
N ARG A 5 -5.83 -19.97 -29.46
CA ARG A 5 -5.26 -19.22 -28.33
C ARG A 5 -4.63 -17.94 -28.91
N THR A 6 -4.70 -16.85 -28.14
CA THR A 6 -3.94 -15.58 -28.27
C THR A 6 -4.50 -14.48 -29.18
N ARG A 7 -5.39 -13.64 -28.63
CA ARG A 7 -5.60 -12.24 -29.07
C ARG A 7 -5.69 -11.21 -27.92
N ASN A 8 -5.44 -11.63 -26.67
CA ASN A 8 -5.63 -10.78 -25.48
C ASN A 8 -4.32 -10.31 -24.82
N GLY A 9 -3.15 -10.82 -25.24
CA GLY A 9 -1.86 -10.51 -24.61
C GLY A 9 -1.49 -9.03 -24.64
N PHE A 10 -1.80 -8.33 -25.74
CA PHE A 10 -1.55 -6.89 -25.86
C PHE A 10 -2.35 -6.04 -24.88
N LYS A 11 -3.61 -6.41 -24.62
CA LYS A 11 -4.44 -5.69 -23.64
C LYS A 11 -3.89 -5.87 -22.22
N THR A 12 -3.48 -7.09 -21.87
CA THR A 12 -2.86 -7.37 -20.57
C THR A 12 -1.54 -6.63 -20.38
N ILE A 13 -0.65 -6.64 -21.38
CA ILE A 13 0.63 -5.91 -21.32
C ILE A 13 0.39 -4.41 -21.19
N TRP A 14 -0.56 -3.85 -21.95
CA TRP A 14 -0.90 -2.43 -21.87
C TRP A 14 -1.50 -2.04 -20.52
N SER A 15 -2.36 -2.90 -19.94
CA SER A 15 -2.89 -2.71 -18.59
C SER A 15 -1.79 -2.74 -17.52
N VAL A 16 -0.82 -3.65 -17.63
CA VAL A 16 0.33 -3.71 -16.70
C VAL A 16 1.22 -2.49 -16.86
N LEU A 17 1.54 -2.06 -18.08
CA LEU A 17 2.32 -0.84 -18.33
C LEU A 17 1.64 0.41 -17.76
N ARG A 18 0.31 0.52 -17.97
CA ARG A 18 -0.51 1.60 -17.43
C ARG A 18 -0.56 1.57 -15.90
N LEU A 19 -0.61 0.38 -15.30
CA LEU A 19 -0.56 0.21 -13.84
C LEU A 19 0.79 0.65 -13.27
N ILE A 20 1.90 0.28 -13.92
CA ILE A 20 3.25 0.69 -13.54
C ILE A 20 3.43 2.20 -13.71
N GLY A 21 2.84 2.81 -14.74
CA GLY A 21 2.87 4.26 -14.95
C GLY A 21 2.00 5.06 -13.97
N ALA A 22 0.88 4.49 -13.51
CA ALA A 22 -0.04 5.14 -12.57
C ALA A 22 0.34 4.94 -11.09
N ALA A 23 1.02 3.84 -10.76
CA ALA A 23 1.42 3.50 -9.40
C ALA A 23 2.28 4.56 -8.67
N PRO A 24 3.23 5.27 -9.33
CA PRO A 24 3.99 6.33 -8.69
C PRO A 24 3.09 7.50 -8.26
N GLY A 25 2.18 7.94 -9.14
CA GLY A 25 1.25 9.03 -8.84
C GLY A 25 0.27 8.68 -7.71
N LEU A 26 -0.22 7.44 -7.69
CA LEU A 26 -1.09 6.96 -6.62
C LEU A 26 -0.37 6.89 -5.26
N MET A 27 0.89 6.45 -5.24
CA MET A 27 1.69 6.43 -4.01
C MET A 27 1.96 7.84 -3.47
N ILE A 28 2.24 8.80 -4.35
CA ILE A 28 2.47 10.19 -3.95
C ILE A 28 1.17 10.80 -3.39
N ALA A 29 0.04 10.57 -4.06
CA ALA A 29 -1.27 11.03 -3.59
C ALA A 29 -1.62 10.45 -2.21
N ALA A 30 -1.51 9.12 -2.05
CA ALA A 30 -1.78 8.44 -0.77
C ALA A 30 -0.84 8.91 0.36
N SER A 31 0.42 9.22 0.05
CA SER A 31 1.38 9.75 1.02
C SER A 31 1.05 11.18 1.47
N SER A 32 0.61 12.03 0.52
CA SER A 32 0.16 13.39 0.80
C SER A 32 -1.10 13.40 1.68
N GLU A 33 -2.07 12.55 1.34
CA GLU A 33 -3.32 12.41 2.06
C GLU A 33 -3.09 11.84 3.47
N TYR A 34 -2.21 10.84 3.60
CA TYR A 34 -1.78 10.32 4.90
C TYR A 34 -1.09 11.38 5.78
N ARG A 35 -0.30 12.30 5.20
CA ARG A 35 0.28 13.42 5.97
C ARG A 35 -0.80 14.33 6.56
N ARG A 36 -1.87 14.59 5.80
CA ARG A 36 -3.02 15.38 6.28
C ARG A 36 -3.77 14.64 7.37
N PHE A 37 -4.09 13.37 7.15
CA PHE A 37 -4.71 12.49 8.15
C PHE A 37 -3.90 12.44 9.46
N ARG A 38 -2.57 12.24 9.39
CA ARG A 38 -1.72 12.15 10.58
C ARG A 38 -1.80 13.42 11.43
N LYS A 39 -1.83 14.60 10.80
CA LYS A 39 -1.92 15.87 11.52
C LYS A 39 -3.26 16.03 12.23
N THR A 40 -4.36 15.75 11.54
CA THR A 40 -5.71 15.85 12.12
C THR A 40 -5.93 14.81 13.22
N PHE A 41 -5.50 13.57 12.99
CA PHE A 41 -5.57 12.50 13.98
C PHE A 41 -4.81 12.83 15.26
N ILE A 42 -3.55 13.28 15.16
CA ILE A 42 -2.76 13.66 16.34
C ILE A 42 -3.42 14.83 17.08
N ALA A 43 -3.88 15.86 16.36
CA ALA A 43 -4.57 17.00 16.99
C ALA A 43 -5.81 16.56 17.78
N HIS A 44 -6.64 15.69 17.19
CA HIS A 44 -7.82 15.14 17.88
C HIS A 44 -7.45 14.22 19.04
N ALA A 45 -6.49 13.31 18.86
CA ALA A 45 -6.06 12.40 19.91
C ALA A 45 -5.50 13.15 21.13
N VAL A 46 -4.67 14.16 20.90
CA VAL A 46 -4.13 15.01 21.98
C VAL A 46 -5.24 15.79 22.67
N SER A 47 -6.21 16.34 21.92
CA SER A 47 -7.39 16.98 22.53
C SER A 47 -8.26 16.03 23.35
N GLY A 48 -8.22 14.73 23.05
CA GLY A 48 -8.89 13.67 23.81
C GLY A 48 -8.10 13.16 25.01
N GLY A 49 -6.94 13.76 25.33
CA GLY A 49 -6.11 13.38 26.47
C GLY A 49 -5.06 12.31 26.16
N LEU A 50 -4.87 11.94 24.90
CA LEU A 50 -3.80 11.01 24.52
C LEU A 50 -2.44 11.73 24.54
N PRO A 51 -1.37 11.11 25.08
CA PRO A 51 -0.03 11.66 24.95
C PRO A 51 0.37 11.77 23.48
N PRO A 52 1.06 12.86 23.07
CA PRO A 52 1.43 13.08 21.67
C PRO A 52 2.29 11.95 21.10
N GLU A 53 3.15 11.36 21.93
CA GLU A 53 4.01 10.23 21.57
C GLU A 53 3.20 8.97 21.21
N ALA A 54 2.18 8.66 22.02
CA ALA A 54 1.28 7.54 21.78
C ALA A 54 0.41 7.77 20.54
N ALA A 55 -0.13 8.98 20.37
CA ALA A 55 -0.89 9.35 19.17
C ALA A 55 -0.05 9.21 17.90
N GLU A 56 1.23 9.59 17.96
CA GLU A 56 2.15 9.44 16.85
C GLU A 56 2.47 7.98 16.53
N GLU A 57 2.67 7.14 17.54
CA GLU A 57 2.92 5.71 17.35
C GLU A 57 1.72 5.02 16.69
N ILE A 58 0.50 5.34 17.16
CA ILE A 58 -0.75 4.83 16.57
C ILE A 58 -0.86 5.26 15.12
N ALA A 59 -0.69 6.56 14.82
CA ALA A 59 -0.75 7.06 13.46
C ALA A 59 0.24 6.33 12.54
N LYS A 60 1.49 6.13 12.99
CA LYS A 60 2.54 5.40 12.24
C LYS A 60 2.16 3.96 11.89
N ARG A 61 1.31 3.29 12.68
CA ARG A 61 0.83 1.93 12.37
C ARG A 61 -0.16 1.92 11.21
N TYR A 62 -0.92 2.99 11.01
CA TYR A 62 -1.89 3.14 9.91
C TYR A 62 -1.28 3.61 8.58
N LYS A 63 0.05 3.76 8.49
CA LYS A 63 0.70 4.21 7.25
C LYS A 63 0.38 3.25 6.09
N PRO A 64 -0.13 3.76 4.94
CA PRO A 64 -0.59 2.91 3.83
C PRO A 64 0.51 2.02 3.25
N THR A 65 1.78 2.38 3.41
CA THR A 65 2.90 1.52 3.00
C THR A 65 2.98 0.19 3.76
N LYS A 66 2.45 0.11 5.00
CA LYS A 66 2.39 -1.16 5.74
C LYS A 66 1.28 -2.08 5.20
N LEU A 67 0.17 -1.51 4.70
CA LEU A 67 -0.94 -2.24 4.09
C LEU A 67 -0.54 -2.95 2.79
N ILE A 68 0.37 -2.36 2.00
CA ILE A 68 0.88 -2.99 0.76
C ILE A 68 1.76 -4.21 1.10
N ARG A 69 2.48 -4.19 2.22
CA ARG A 69 3.33 -5.30 2.68
C ARG A 69 2.53 -6.50 3.17
N SER A 70 1.29 -6.29 3.63
CA SER A 70 0.40 -7.35 4.11
C SER A 70 -0.43 -8.00 3.00
N ILE A 71 -0.27 -7.60 1.73
CA ILE A 71 -0.95 -8.26 0.61
C ILE A 71 -0.29 -9.63 0.39
N PRO A 72 -1.00 -10.75 0.60
CA PRO A 72 -0.46 -12.08 0.37
C PRO A 72 -0.17 -12.25 -1.13
N GLY A 73 1.12 -12.43 -1.46
CA GLY A 73 1.62 -12.51 -2.84
C GLY A 73 2.93 -11.75 -3.11
N VAL A 74 3.39 -10.90 -2.17
CA VAL A 74 4.66 -10.16 -2.28
C VAL A 74 5.79 -10.75 -1.42
N ASN A 75 5.52 -11.73 -0.56
CA ASN A 75 6.52 -12.37 0.30
C ASN A 75 6.75 -13.84 -0.09
N ASN A 76 7.29 -14.07 -1.29
CA ASN A 76 8.00 -15.32 -1.57
C ASN A 76 9.48 -15.01 -1.34
N ASN A 77 10.01 -15.30 -0.15
CA ASN A 77 11.44 -15.55 0.09
C ASN A 77 11.60 -16.12 1.51
N ASN A 78 11.46 -17.45 1.58
CA ASN A 78 12.34 -18.37 2.29
C ASN A 78 12.99 -17.89 3.59
N THR A 79 12.42 -18.25 4.73
CA THR A 79 13.17 -18.70 5.92
C THR A 79 12.27 -19.58 6.79
N ASP A 80 11.86 -20.73 6.27
CA ASP A 80 11.46 -21.86 7.10
C ASP A 80 12.65 -22.82 7.16
N THR A 81 13.60 -22.54 8.05
CA THR A 81 14.52 -23.54 8.57
C THR A 81 14.44 -23.50 10.08
N VAL A 82 13.37 -24.10 10.61
CA VAL A 82 13.35 -24.62 11.98
C VAL A 82 13.53 -26.13 11.85
N SER A 83 14.70 -26.61 12.25
CA SER A 83 14.95 -27.98 12.70
C SER A 83 16.08 -27.92 13.72
#